data_AF-A0A354ENZ8-F1
#
_entry.id   AF-A0A354ENZ8-F1
#
_cell.length_a   1.000
_cell.length_b   1.000
_cell.length_c   1.000
_cell.angle_alpha   90.00
_cell.angle_beta   90.00
_cell.angle_gamma   90.00
#
_symmetry.space_group_name_H-M   'P 1'
#
loop_
_entity.id
_entity.type
_entity.pdbx_description
1 polymer ?
#
loop_
_entity_poly.entity_id
_entity_poly.type
_entity_poly.pdbx_seq_one_letter_code
_entity_poly.pdbx_strand_id
1 'polypeptide(L)'
;MAEPILINGRFLTQPLSGVQRYAREIVRALDRLPHAGLRYRLMVPSGADPLPLDRIQTFRLSGPGGHLWEQVRLADATHSHRLLSLCGAGPVGHS
;
A
#
# COMPACT_ATOMS: atom_id res chain seq x y z
N MET A 1 -0.48 -12.98 17.74
CA MET A 1 -0.98 -11.72 17.12
C MET A 1 -1.21 -11.98 15.66
N ALA A 2 -2.31 -11.50 15.08
CA ALA A 2 -2.58 -11.70 13.65
C ALA A 2 -1.55 -10.93 12.81
N GLU A 3 -1.18 -11.50 11.67
CA GLU A 3 -0.26 -10.89 10.71
C GLU A 3 -0.86 -9.60 10.11
N PRO A 4 -0.06 -8.53 9.94
CA PRO A 4 -0.57 -7.27 9.42
C PRO A 4 -1.04 -7.40 7.96
N ILE A 5 -2.09 -6.66 7.62
CA ILE A 5 -2.55 -6.50 6.25
C ILE A 5 -1.66 -5.46 5.56
N LEU A 6 -1.08 -5.82 4.43
CA LEU A 6 -0.25 -4.92 3.64
C LEU A 6 -1.15 -4.15 2.66
N ILE A 7 -0.89 -2.85 2.49
CA ILE A 7 -1.67 -1.98 1.60
C ILE A 7 -0.81 -1.65 0.38
N ASN A 8 -1.35 -1.88 -0.82
CA ASN A 8 -0.72 -1.44 -2.06
C ASN A 8 -0.80 0.09 -2.16
N GLY A 9 0.34 0.76 -2.00
CA GLY A 9 0.48 2.21 -2.07
C GLY A 9 0.91 2.76 -3.43
N ARG A 10 0.86 1.96 -4.52
CA ARG A 10 1.24 2.41 -5.87
C ARG A 10 0.48 3.67 -6.31
N PHE A 11 -0.76 3.83 -5.84
CA PHE A 11 -1.59 5.01 -6.12
C PHE A 11 -0.96 6.34 -5.73
N LEU A 12 0.01 6.34 -4.81
CA LEU A 12 0.77 7.52 -4.41
C LEU A 12 1.81 7.98 -5.44
N THR A 13 2.02 7.23 -6.53
CA THR A 13 2.86 7.65 -7.67
C THR A 13 2.06 8.22 -8.84
N GLN A 14 0.73 8.14 -8.76
CA GLN A 14 -0.15 8.47 -9.87
C GLN A 14 -0.71 9.89 -9.69
N PRO A 15 -0.99 10.61 -10.78
CA PRO A 15 -1.69 11.89 -10.71
C PRO A 15 -2.97 11.78 -9.88
N LEU A 16 -3.22 12.78 -9.05
CA LEU A 16 -4.34 12.78 -8.13
C LEU A 16 -5.67 12.81 -8.91
N SER A 17 -6.40 11.69 -8.88
CA SER A 17 -7.75 11.55 -9.44
C SER A 17 -8.77 11.27 -8.34
N GLY A 18 -10.05 11.10 -8.71
CA GLY A 18 -11.11 10.73 -7.77
C GLY A 18 -10.81 9.42 -7.03
N VAL A 19 -10.35 8.39 -7.74
CA VAL A 19 -10.01 7.09 -7.13
C VAL A 19 -8.78 7.18 -6.23
N GLN A 20 -7.79 8.02 -6.58
CA GLN A 20 -6.62 8.23 -5.72
C GLN A 20 -6.96 9.02 -4.46
N ARG A 21 -7.87 10.01 -4.54
CA ARG A 21 -8.41 10.68 -3.35
C ARG A 21 -9.12 9.67 -2.45
N TYR A 22 -9.99 8.85 -3.01
CA TYR A 22 -10.66 7.79 -2.26
C TYR A 22 -9.65 6.89 -1.53
N ALA A 23 -8.64 6.36 -2.23
CA ALA A 23 -7.63 5.51 -1.62
C ALA A 23 -6.89 6.22 -0.46
N ARG A 24 -6.49 7.47 -0.64
CA ARG A 24 -5.84 8.28 0.42
C ARG A 24 -6.74 8.43 1.65
N GLU A 25 -8.02 8.74 1.46
CA GLU A 25 -8.96 8.91 2.57
C GLU A 25 -9.24 7.61 3.31
N ILE A 26 -9.34 6.48 2.60
CA ILE A 26 -9.48 5.17 3.25
C ILE A 26 -8.24 4.84 4.09
N VAL A 27 -7.02 5.04 3.57
CA VAL A 27 -5.80 4.81 4.37
C VAL A 27 -5.75 5.71 5.61
N ARG A 28 -6.11 7.00 5.49
CA ARG A 28 -6.21 7.92 6.63
C ARG A 28 -7.28 7.49 7.64
N ALA A 29 -8.41 6.96 7.17
CA ALA A 29 -9.45 6.43 8.06
C ALA A 29 -8.98 5.19 8.81
N LEU A 30 -8.27 4.27 8.13
CA LEU A 30 -7.67 3.09 8.76
C LEU A 30 -6.63 3.48 9.81
N ASP A 31 -5.81 4.49 9.55
CA ASP A 31 -4.79 5.00 10.45
C ASP A 31 -5.35 5.51 11.79
N ARG A 32 -6.57 6.05 11.75
CA ARG A 32 -7.29 6.53 12.94
C ARG A 32 -7.85 5.40 13.82
N LEU A 33 -7.87 4.15 13.35
CA LEU A 33 -8.37 3.03 14.13
C LEU A 33 -7.43 2.64 15.28
N PRO A 34 -7.97 2.08 16.38
CA PRO A 34 -7.14 1.47 17.41
C PRO A 34 -6.23 0.38 16.83
N HIS A 35 -4.98 0.36 17.29
CA HIS A 35 -3.96 -0.59 16.86
C HIS A 35 -3.66 -0.59 15.35
N ALA A 36 -3.95 0.49 14.61
CA ALA A 36 -3.72 0.56 13.17
C ALA A 36 -2.29 0.19 12.76
N GLY A 37 -1.27 0.66 13.50
CA GLY A 37 0.14 0.33 13.23
C GLY A 37 0.53 -1.14 13.44
N LEU A 38 -0.29 -1.91 14.18
CA LEU A 38 -0.13 -3.36 14.31
C LEU A 38 -0.89 -4.12 13.23
N ARG A 39 -1.98 -3.54 12.72
CA ARG A 39 -2.92 -4.19 11.79
C ARG A 39 -2.59 -3.92 10.32
N TYR A 40 -1.95 -2.80 10.02
CA TYR A 40 -1.73 -2.35 8.64
C TYR A 40 -0.31 -1.85 8.42
N ARG A 41 0.20 -2.09 7.22
CA ARG A 41 1.46 -1.48 6.74
C ARG A 41 1.29 -1.03 5.30
N LEU A 42 1.78 0.16 4.97
CA LEU A 42 1.64 0.74 3.63
C LEU A 42 2.92 0.49 2.81
N MET A 43 2.82 -0.29 1.74
CA MET A 43 3.94 -0.57 0.83
C MET A 43 3.92 0.43 -0.33
N VAL A 44 5.00 1.17 -0.55
CA VAL A 44 5.05 2.19 -1.62
C VAL A 44 6.30 2.04 -2.49
N PRO A 45 6.23 2.37 -3.78
CA PRO A 45 7.43 2.45 -4.64
C PRO A 45 8.31 3.66 -4.33
N SER A 46 9.53 3.63 -4.85
CA SER A 46 10.37 4.82 -4.99
C SER A 46 9.62 5.89 -5.79
N GLY A 47 9.65 7.14 -5.31
CA GLY A 47 8.93 8.26 -5.94
C GLY A 47 7.47 8.43 -5.55
N ALA A 48 6.93 7.62 -4.62
CA ALA A 48 5.60 7.84 -4.07
C ALA A 48 5.54 9.16 -3.26
N ASP A 49 4.50 9.96 -3.53
CA ASP A 49 4.14 11.14 -2.76
C ASP A 49 3.96 10.79 -1.29
N PRO A 50 4.38 11.68 -0.37
CA PRO A 50 4.14 11.47 1.04
C PRO A 50 2.64 11.43 1.35
N LEU A 51 2.26 10.46 2.19
CA LEU A 51 0.97 10.41 2.86
C LEU A 51 1.25 10.45 4.37
N PRO A 52 0.95 11.58 5.06
CA PRO A 52 1.17 11.67 6.50
C PRO A 52 0.19 10.73 7.22
N LEU A 53 0.73 9.86 8.06
CA LEU A 53 0.03 8.84 8.85
C LEU A 53 0.65 8.82 10.26
N ASP A 54 -0.18 8.68 11.28
CA ASP A 54 0.24 8.74 12.68
C ASP A 54 0.62 7.36 13.23
N ARG A 55 0.01 6.28 12.71
CA ARG A 55 0.14 4.93 13.27
C ARG A 55 0.63 3.90 12.26
N ILE A 56 0.12 3.94 11.03
CA ILE A 56 0.46 3.01 9.96
C ILE A 56 1.87 3.34 9.45
N GLN A 57 2.76 2.37 9.57
CA GLN A 57 4.12 2.50 9.04
C GLN A 57 4.12 2.38 7.52
N THR A 58 4.88 3.27 6.87
CA THR A 58 5.09 3.27 5.42
C THR A 58 6.45 2.68 5.10
N PHE A 59 6.47 1.64 4.26
CA PHE A 59 7.68 0.96 3.81
C PHE A 59 7.89 1.25 2.32
N ARG A 60 9.06 1.82 2.00
CA ARG A 60 9.46 2.06 0.61
C ARG A 60 10.18 0.82 0.06
N LEU A 61 9.62 0.22 -0.98
CA LEU A 61 10.23 -0.89 -1.70
C LEU A 61 10.98 -0.35 -2.92
N SER A 62 12.31 -0.41 -2.86
CA SER A 62 13.19 -0.02 -3.95
C SER A 62 13.04 -0.95 -5.16
N GLY A 63 13.21 -0.41 -6.36
CA GLY A 63 13.15 -1.20 -7.60
C GLY A 63 12.56 -0.43 -8.77
N PRO A 64 12.20 -1.13 -9.86
CA PRO A 64 11.57 -0.50 -11.01
C PRO A 64 10.22 0.10 -10.62
N GLY A 65 9.82 1.19 -11.29
CA GLY A 65 8.52 1.84 -11.07
C GLY A 65 7.38 1.22 -11.89
N GLY A 66 6.23 1.87 -11.87
CA GLY A 66 5.09 1.52 -12.73
C GLY A 66 4.49 0.14 -12.44
N HIS A 67 4.09 -0.60 -13.47
CA HIS A 67 3.50 -1.93 -13.32
C HIS A 67 4.49 -3.00 -12.87
N LEU A 68 5.77 -2.84 -13.23
CA LEU A 68 6.81 -3.81 -12.87
C LEU A 68 7.07 -3.80 -11.35
N TRP A 69 6.91 -2.64 -10.71
CA TRP A 69 6.93 -2.56 -9.24
C TRP A 69 5.88 -3.48 -8.61
N GLU A 70 4.64 -3.39 -9.09
CA GLU A 70 3.50 -4.13 -8.54
C GLU A 70 3.64 -5.64 -8.77
N GLN A 71 4.02 -6.04 -9.98
CA GLN A 71 4.08 -7.45 -10.35
C GLN A 71 5.30 -8.19 -9.78
N VAL A 72 6.37 -7.49 -9.41
CA VAL A 72 7.61 -8.12 -8.93
C VAL A 72 7.90 -7.73 -7.49
N ARG A 73 8.07 -6.44 -7.20
CA ARG A 73 8.52 -5.98 -5.87
C ARG A 73 7.43 -6.10 -4.83
N LEU A 74 6.22 -5.69 -5.17
CA LEU A 74 5.08 -5.85 -4.26
C LEU A 74 4.75 -7.34 -4.10
N ALA A 75 4.66 -8.10 -5.21
CA ALA A 75 4.41 -9.54 -5.17
C ALA A 75 5.34 -10.29 -4.20
N ASP A 76 6.66 -10.09 -4.35
CA ASP A 76 7.69 -10.71 -3.51
C ASP A 76 7.55 -10.28 -2.04
N ALA A 77 7.38 -8.98 -1.78
CA ALA A 77 7.24 -8.45 -0.43
C ALA A 77 5.94 -8.87 0.26
N THR A 78 4.91 -9.27 -0.49
CA THR A 78 3.59 -9.58 0.05
C THR A 78 3.20 -11.04 -0.06
N HIS A 79 4.00 -11.92 -0.67
CA HIS A 79 3.63 -13.29 -1.04
C HIS A 79 2.97 -14.11 0.09
N SER A 80 3.41 -13.92 1.34
CA SER A 80 2.86 -14.64 2.50
C SER A 80 1.91 -13.79 3.35
N HIS A 81 1.46 -12.65 2.83
CA HIS A 81 0.66 -11.66 3.56
C HIS A 81 -0.63 -11.33 2.82
N ARG A 82 -1.64 -10.94 3.60
CA ARG A 82 -2.88 -10.38 3.05
C ARG A 82 -2.60 -9.00 2.44
N LEU A 83 -2.95 -8.83 1.16
CA LEU A 83 -2.79 -7.59 0.43
C LEU A 83 -4.15 -6.87 0.24
N LEU A 84 -4.19 -5.58 0.57
CA LEU A 84 -5.30 -4.67 0.31
C LEU A 84 -4.92 -3.70 -0.81
N SER A 85 -5.53 -3.89 -1.98
CA SER A 85 -5.46 -2.94 -3.09
C SER A 85 -6.73 -2.11 -3.14
N LEU A 86 -6.62 -0.82 -2.79
CA LEU A 86 -7.77 0.11 -2.78
C LEU A 86 -8.14 0.62 -4.18
N CYS A 87 -7.19 0.53 -5.11
CA CYS A 87 -7.36 0.89 -6.51
C CYS A 87 -6.24 0.25 -7.35
N GLY A 88 -6.50 0.11 -8.64
CA GLY A 88 -5.61 -0.64 -9.53
C GLY A 88 -5.70 -2.16 -9.31
N ALA A 89 -4.77 -2.89 -9.92
CA ALA A 89 -4.68 -4.35 -9.79
C ALA A 89 -3.76 -4.73 -8.62
N GLY A 90 -3.90 -5.96 -8.13
CA GLY A 90 -2.84 -6.60 -7.33
C GLY A 90 -1.82 -7.30 -8.25
N PRO A 91 -0.75 -7.86 -7.66
CA PRO A 91 0.08 -8.84 -8.35
C PRO A 91 -0.78 -9.99 -8.89
N VAL A 92 -0.49 -10.45 -10.10
CA VAL A 92 -1.14 -11.64 -10.65
C VAL A 92 -0.72 -12.86 -9.83
N GLY A 93 -1.69 -13.68 -9.41
CA GLY A 93 -1.42 -14.89 -8.61
C GLY A 93 -1.31 -14.66 -7.10
N HIS A 94 -1.62 -13.45 -6.61
CA HIS A 94 -1.68 -13.18 -5.16
C HIS A 94 -2.85 -13.94 -4.52
N SER A 95 -2.57 -14.89 -3.62
CA SER A 95 -3.56 -15.70 -2.89
C SER A 95 -3.45 -15.52 -1.38
#